data_AF-A0A2G3PFB1-F1
#
_entry.id   AF-A0A2G3PFB1-F1
#
_cell.length_a   1.000
_cell.length_b   1.000
_cell.length_c   1.000
_cell.angle_alpha   90.00
_cell.angle_beta   90.00
_cell.angle_gamma   90.00
#
_symmetry.space_group_name_H-M   'P 1'
#
loop_
_entity.id
_entity.type
_entity.pdbx_description
1 polymer ?
#
loop_
_entity_poly.entity_id
_entity_poly.type
_entity_poly.pdbx_seq_one_letter_code
_entity_poly.pdbx_strand_id
1 'polypeptide(L)'
;MLLDVGWEGLSLRAVAAKAGVGRASLRRRWRTKAELVLHAILGPEPDMSRFDGSDRVQWITETVNGSHELFATPEVRAAVPGLLQALRENDDLRRRLWSDFSGPPASLFAADPESTRSADPDIDARAILALAAGSALFLSAVATDDDSDVLRRRIIEILTAAL
;
A
#
# COMPACT_ATOMS: atom_id res chain seq x y z
N MET A 1 10.36 -15.20 7.45
CA MET A 1 9.30 -15.92 8.19
C MET A 1 8.04 -16.04 7.36
N LEU A 2 7.42 -14.94 6.94
CA LEU A 2 6.21 -15.02 6.11
C LEU A 2 6.42 -15.88 4.86
N LEU A 3 7.55 -15.70 4.16
CA LEU A 3 7.92 -16.53 3.02
C LEU A 3 8.24 -17.99 3.39
N ASP A 4 8.69 -18.24 4.62
CA ASP A 4 9.12 -19.57 5.07
C ASP A 4 7.94 -20.45 5.49
N VAL A 5 6.93 -19.86 6.14
CA VAL A 5 5.81 -20.60 6.75
C VAL A 5 4.43 -20.19 6.21
N GLY A 6 4.39 -19.25 5.27
CA GLY A 6 3.16 -18.67 4.73
C GLY A 6 2.38 -17.84 5.75
N TRP A 7 1.26 -17.26 5.30
CA TRP A 7 0.36 -16.51 6.17
C TRP A 7 -0.19 -17.38 7.30
N GLU A 8 -0.64 -18.61 7.01
CA GLU A 8 -1.27 -19.51 7.97
C GLU A 8 -0.30 -19.99 9.07
N GLY A 9 0.95 -20.32 8.70
CA GLY A 9 1.97 -20.74 9.65
C GLY A 9 2.54 -19.60 10.50
N LEU A 10 2.37 -18.34 10.06
CA LEU A 10 2.87 -17.19 10.79
C LEU A 10 1.98 -16.90 12.02
N SER A 11 2.60 -16.61 13.15
CA SER A 11 1.90 -16.13 14.35
C SER A 11 2.78 -15.20 15.17
N LEU A 12 2.18 -14.26 15.91
CA LEU A 12 2.90 -13.40 16.88
C LEU A 12 3.76 -14.23 17.85
N ARG A 13 3.26 -15.42 18.21
CA ARG A 13 3.95 -16.40 19.04
C ARG A 13 5.24 -16.92 18.40
N ALA A 14 5.16 -17.34 17.13
CA ALA A 14 6.30 -17.87 16.40
C ALA A 14 7.34 -16.76 16.12
N VAL A 15 6.88 -15.55 15.79
CA VAL A 15 7.77 -14.40 15.58
C VAL A 15 8.49 -14.02 16.88
N ALA A 16 7.79 -13.95 18.02
CA ALA A 16 8.41 -13.66 19.31
C ALA A 16 9.51 -14.68 19.66
N ALA A 17 9.24 -15.97 19.44
CA ALA A 17 10.21 -17.03 19.65
C ALA A 17 11.44 -16.90 18.73
N LYS A 18 11.23 -16.64 17.42
CA LYS A 18 12.34 -16.46 16.47
C LYS A 18 13.17 -15.21 16.80
N ALA A 19 12.54 -14.14 17.27
CA ALA A 19 13.20 -12.88 17.61
C ALA A 19 13.83 -12.87 19.02
N GLY A 20 13.68 -13.94 19.82
CA GLY A 20 14.23 -13.99 21.18
C GLY A 20 13.56 -13.02 22.17
N VAL A 21 12.33 -12.57 21.89
CA VAL A 21 11.60 -11.62 22.74
C VAL A 21 10.39 -12.27 23.42
N GLY A 22 9.97 -11.70 24.55
CA GLY A 22 8.75 -12.13 25.23
C GLY A 22 7.49 -11.82 24.41
N ARG A 23 6.49 -12.72 24.45
CA ARG A 23 5.18 -12.53 23.78
C ARG A 23 4.50 -11.23 24.19
N ALA A 24 4.60 -10.85 25.45
CA ALA A 24 4.04 -9.62 25.98
C ALA A 24 4.67 -8.37 25.34
N SER A 25 5.97 -8.39 25.05
CA SER A 25 6.67 -7.28 24.40
C SER A 25 6.15 -7.07 22.97
N LEU A 26 5.94 -8.16 22.23
CA LEU A 26 5.43 -8.08 20.86
C LEU A 26 3.96 -7.65 20.83
N ARG A 27 3.11 -8.22 21.71
CA ARG A 27 1.68 -7.86 21.80
C ARG A 27 1.40 -6.42 22.21
N ARG A 28 2.33 -5.77 22.92
CA ARG A 28 2.23 -4.33 23.24
C ARG A 28 2.34 -3.45 22.00
N ARG A 29 3.12 -3.87 20.99
CA ARG A 29 3.34 -3.12 19.75
C ARG A 29 2.30 -3.47 18.69
N TRP A 30 2.01 -4.77 18.53
CA TRP A 30 1.06 -5.26 17.54
C TRP A 30 0.08 -6.23 18.20
N ARG A 31 -1.20 -5.87 18.20
CA ARG A 31 -2.27 -6.68 18.78
C ARG A 31 -2.59 -7.88 17.92
N THR A 32 -2.44 -7.76 16.60
CA THR A 32 -2.76 -8.83 15.64
C THR A 32 -1.58 -9.18 14.72
N LYS A 33 -1.64 -10.38 14.13
CA LYS A 33 -0.70 -10.80 13.07
C LYS A 33 -0.72 -9.85 11.88
N ALA A 34 -1.90 -9.37 11.50
CA ALA A 34 -2.07 -8.43 10.39
C ALA A 34 -1.39 -7.09 10.66
N GLU A 35 -1.55 -6.52 11.86
CA GLU A 35 -0.85 -5.29 12.26
C GLU A 35 0.68 -5.45 12.19
N LEU A 36 1.21 -6.58 12.68
CA LEU A 36 2.64 -6.87 12.58
C LEU A 36 3.10 -6.95 11.13
N VAL A 37 2.37 -7.68 10.28
CA VAL A 37 2.74 -7.88 8.87
C VAL A 37 2.67 -6.57 8.09
N LEU A 38 1.62 -5.77 8.28
CA LEU A 38 1.50 -4.45 7.65
C LEU A 38 2.65 -3.54 8.05
N HIS A 39 2.98 -3.46 9.34
CA HIS A 39 4.13 -2.67 9.79
C HIS A 39 5.46 -3.20 9.22
N ALA A 40 5.62 -4.52 9.06
CA ALA A 40 6.82 -5.09 8.47
C ALA A 40 6.97 -4.76 6.97
N ILE A 41 5.85 -4.64 6.26
CA ILE A 41 5.80 -4.33 4.82
C ILE A 41 5.93 -2.82 4.57
N LEU A 42 5.12 -2.02 5.25
CA LEU A 42 4.97 -0.58 5.00
C LEU A 42 5.95 0.27 5.82
N GLY A 43 6.58 -0.32 6.84
CA GLY A 43 7.38 0.42 7.79
C GLY A 43 6.53 1.21 8.81
N PRO A 44 7.20 2.02 9.66
CA PRO A 44 6.53 2.82 10.68
C PRO A 44 5.89 4.10 10.14
N GLU A 45 6.44 4.67 9.06
CA GLU A 45 6.01 5.93 8.46
C GLU A 45 6.09 5.81 6.92
N PRO A 46 5.16 6.44 6.17
CA PRO A 46 5.23 6.49 4.72
C PRO A 46 6.47 7.25 4.26
N ASP A 47 7.23 6.66 3.34
CA ASP A 47 8.34 7.35 2.69
C ASP A 47 7.80 8.32 1.63
N MET A 48 7.84 9.61 1.96
CA MET A 48 7.36 10.69 1.10
C MET A 48 8.44 11.24 0.16
N SER A 49 9.70 10.83 0.32
CA SER A 49 10.83 11.38 -0.45
C SER A 49 10.68 11.17 -1.95
N ARG A 50 9.95 10.12 -2.36
CA ARG A 50 9.65 9.85 -3.78
C ARG A 50 8.80 10.93 -4.46
N PHE A 51 8.12 11.77 -3.69
CA PHE A 51 7.28 12.85 -4.19
C PHE A 51 7.91 14.24 -4.03
N ASP A 52 9.16 14.32 -3.57
CA ASP A 52 9.83 15.60 -3.36
C ASP A 52 10.01 16.36 -4.68
N GLY A 53 9.40 17.54 -4.78
CA GLY A 53 9.45 18.38 -5.98
C GLY A 53 8.68 17.82 -7.18
N SER A 54 7.86 16.77 -7.00
CA SER A 54 7.05 16.21 -8.07
C SER A 54 5.93 17.17 -8.47
N ASP A 55 5.78 17.41 -9.77
CA ASP A 55 4.53 17.96 -10.31
C ASP A 55 3.41 16.91 -10.28
N ARG A 56 2.19 17.31 -10.65
CA ARG A 56 1.01 16.42 -10.68
C ARG A 56 1.20 15.15 -11.50
N VAL A 57 1.85 15.24 -12.66
CA VAL A 57 2.09 14.09 -13.55
C VAL A 57 3.11 13.14 -12.93
N GLN A 58 4.18 13.69 -12.37
CA GLN A 58 5.21 12.94 -11.67
C GLN A 58 4.63 12.26 -10.43
N TRP A 59 3.78 12.94 -9.65
CA TRP A 59 3.11 12.35 -8.49
C TRP A 59 2.26 11.12 -8.86
N ILE A 60 1.50 11.20 -9.96
CA ILE A 60 0.69 10.07 -10.46
C ILE A 60 1.61 8.93 -10.90
N THR A 61 2.64 9.26 -11.66
CA THR A 61 3.63 8.30 -12.16
C THR A 61 4.27 7.54 -11.01
N GLU A 62 4.71 8.26 -9.97
CA GLU A 62 5.30 7.68 -8.76
C GLU A 62 4.31 6.87 -7.94
N THR A 63 3.05 7.31 -7.87
CA THR A 63 1.99 6.57 -7.18
C THR A 63 1.70 5.23 -7.86
N VAL A 64 1.62 5.21 -9.20
CA VAL A 64 1.42 3.98 -9.98
C VAL A 64 2.65 3.07 -9.88
N ASN A 65 3.85 3.60 -10.12
CA ASN A 65 5.08 2.81 -10.07
C ASN A 65 5.29 2.23 -8.68
N GLY A 66 5.15 3.04 -7.63
CA GLY A 66 5.28 2.60 -6.24
C GLY A 66 4.29 1.52 -5.84
N SER A 67 3.05 1.63 -6.31
CA SER A 67 2.05 0.58 -6.09
C SER A 67 2.48 -0.73 -6.75
N HIS A 68 2.90 -0.69 -8.01
CA HIS A 68 3.37 -1.88 -8.72
C HIS A 68 4.63 -2.50 -8.06
N GLU A 69 5.60 -1.68 -7.67
CA GLU A 69 6.81 -2.11 -6.96
C GLU A 69 6.45 -2.84 -5.66
N LEU A 70 5.57 -2.24 -4.84
CA LEU A 70 5.12 -2.81 -3.58
C LEU A 70 4.46 -4.19 -3.80
N PHE A 71 3.48 -4.27 -4.71
CA PHE A 71 2.74 -5.50 -4.98
C PHE A 71 3.55 -6.56 -5.73
N ALA A 72 4.66 -6.20 -6.38
CA ALA A 72 5.58 -7.15 -6.99
C ALA A 72 6.46 -7.88 -5.95
N THR A 73 6.64 -7.32 -4.75
CA THR A 73 7.50 -7.93 -3.72
C THR A 73 6.95 -9.31 -3.25
N PRO A 74 7.81 -10.33 -3.11
CA PRO A 74 7.38 -11.66 -2.65
C PRO A 74 6.63 -11.63 -1.32
N GLU A 75 7.06 -10.78 -0.39
CA GLU A 75 6.48 -10.61 0.93
C GLU A 75 5.03 -10.12 0.84
N VAL A 76 4.76 -9.12 0.00
CA VAL A 76 3.40 -8.60 -0.21
C VAL A 76 2.54 -9.65 -0.88
N ARG A 77 3.02 -10.31 -1.94
CA ARG A 77 2.27 -11.36 -2.63
C ARG A 77 1.89 -12.51 -1.69
N ALA A 78 2.79 -12.90 -0.78
CA ALA A 78 2.51 -13.91 0.24
C ALA A 78 1.53 -13.43 1.33
N ALA A 79 1.49 -12.13 1.63
CA ALA A 79 0.64 -11.56 2.67
C ALA A 79 -0.79 -11.27 2.20
N VAL A 80 -0.95 -10.82 0.94
CA VAL A 80 -2.18 -10.21 0.41
C VAL A 80 -3.45 -11.03 0.67
N PRO A 81 -3.53 -12.34 0.35
CA PRO A 81 -4.76 -13.11 0.55
C PRO A 81 -5.21 -13.11 2.02
N GLY A 82 -4.25 -13.29 2.92
CA GLY A 82 -4.51 -13.29 4.36
C GLY A 82 -4.81 -11.90 4.92
N LEU A 83 -4.17 -10.86 4.39
CA LEU A 83 -4.45 -9.47 4.77
C LEU A 83 -5.86 -9.06 4.35
N LEU A 84 -6.31 -9.39 3.14
CA LEU A 84 -7.66 -9.08 2.68
C LEU A 84 -8.72 -9.71 3.60
N GLN A 85 -8.51 -10.96 4.02
CA GLN A 85 -9.38 -11.60 5.00
C GLN A 85 -9.35 -10.88 6.36
N ALA A 86 -8.17 -10.57 6.88
CA ALA A 86 -8.03 -9.89 8.18
C ALA A 86 -8.64 -8.48 8.18
N LEU A 87 -8.54 -7.75 7.07
CA LEU A 87 -9.12 -6.41 6.89
C LEU A 87 -10.65 -6.47 6.75
N ARG A 88 -11.20 -7.57 6.23
CA ARG A 88 -12.64 -7.82 6.19
C ARG A 88 -13.21 -8.05 7.60
N GLU A 89 -12.46 -8.70 8.46
CA GLU A 89 -12.87 -9.05 9.84
C GLU A 89 -12.60 -7.92 10.85
N ASN A 90 -11.86 -6.88 10.47
CA ASN A 90 -11.44 -5.81 11.37
C ASN A 90 -11.56 -4.42 10.71
N ASP A 91 -12.72 -3.79 10.91
CA ASP A 91 -13.03 -2.45 10.39
C ASP A 91 -12.06 -1.37 10.86
N ASP A 92 -11.59 -1.44 12.11
CA ASP A 92 -10.66 -0.46 12.67
C ASP A 92 -9.27 -0.55 12.05
N LEU A 93 -8.81 -1.78 11.78
CA LEU A 93 -7.56 -1.99 11.06
C LEU A 93 -7.70 -1.48 9.61
N ARG A 94 -8.81 -1.80 8.93
CA ARG A 94 -9.07 -1.34 7.56
C ARG A 94 -9.09 0.18 7.44
N ARG A 95 -9.82 0.86 8.34
CA ARG A 95 -9.91 2.33 8.34
C ARG A 95 -8.57 3.00 8.62
N ARG A 96 -7.82 2.51 9.61
CA ARG A 96 -6.48 3.03 9.92
C ARG A 96 -5.52 2.85 8.75
N LEU A 97 -5.46 1.63 8.20
CA LEU A 97 -4.63 1.35 7.03
C LEU A 97 -4.91 2.32 5.87
N TRP A 98 -6.18 2.54 5.53
CA TRP A 98 -6.52 3.47 4.45
C TRP A 98 -6.16 4.92 4.79
N SER A 99 -6.43 5.37 6.01
CA SER A 99 -6.08 6.72 6.46
C SER A 99 -4.57 6.96 6.40
N ASP A 100 -3.77 6.03 6.92
CA ASP A 100 -2.32 6.15 7.01
C ASP A 100 -1.67 6.05 5.62
N PHE A 101 -2.21 5.20 4.75
CA PHE A 101 -1.74 5.03 3.38
C PHE A 101 -2.07 6.23 2.49
N SER A 102 -3.31 6.75 2.58
CA SER A 102 -3.79 7.77 1.63
C SER A 102 -3.57 9.21 2.09
N GLY A 103 -3.51 9.46 3.40
CA GLY A 103 -3.50 10.82 3.98
C GLY A 103 -2.30 11.66 3.55
N PRO A 104 -1.05 11.22 3.83
CA PRO A 104 0.15 11.99 3.48
C PRO A 104 0.30 12.27 1.97
N PRO A 105 0.18 11.28 1.05
CA PRO A 105 0.30 11.56 -0.38
C PRO A 105 -0.84 12.42 -0.92
N ALA A 106 -2.08 12.25 -0.44
CA ALA A 106 -3.19 13.11 -0.86
C ALA A 106 -3.01 14.57 -0.41
N SER A 107 -2.51 14.78 0.81
CA SER A 107 -2.23 16.12 1.33
C SER A 107 -1.18 16.85 0.49
N LEU A 108 -0.15 16.12 0.03
CA LEU A 108 0.88 16.67 -0.85
C LEU A 108 0.31 17.08 -2.21
N PHE A 109 -0.50 16.21 -2.82
CA PHE A 109 -1.15 16.50 -4.09
C PHE A 109 -2.08 17.72 -4.02
N ALA A 110 -2.86 17.83 -2.94
CA ALA A 110 -3.78 18.95 -2.73
C ALA A 110 -3.06 20.29 -2.43
N ALA A 111 -1.79 20.26 -2.02
CA ALA A 111 -0.99 21.45 -1.79
C ALA A 111 -0.40 22.06 -3.08
N ASP A 112 -0.44 21.34 -4.20
CA ASP A 112 0.02 21.82 -5.51
C ASP A 112 -0.84 23.02 -5.97
N PRO A 113 -0.25 24.20 -6.28
CA PRO A 113 -0.99 25.36 -6.79
C PRO A 113 -1.79 25.09 -8.08
N GLU A 114 -1.35 24.14 -8.92
CA GLU A 114 -2.07 23.75 -10.13
C GLU A 114 -3.32 22.90 -9.86
N SER A 115 -3.49 22.42 -8.62
CA SER A 115 -4.68 21.68 -8.18
C SER A 115 -5.96 22.51 -8.16
N THR A 116 -5.85 23.84 -8.35
CA THR A 116 -6.97 24.80 -8.45
C THR A 116 -7.94 24.54 -9.60
N ARG A 117 -7.60 23.66 -10.55
CA ARG A 117 -8.52 23.17 -11.61
C ARG A 117 -9.47 22.07 -11.12
N SER A 118 -9.20 21.44 -9.98
CA SER A 118 -10.07 20.44 -9.38
C SER A 118 -11.08 21.08 -8.41
N ALA A 119 -12.30 20.54 -8.40
CA ALA A 119 -13.30 20.90 -7.39
C ALA A 119 -12.98 20.33 -6.00
N ASP A 120 -12.25 19.20 -5.94
CA ASP A 120 -11.82 18.55 -4.70
C ASP A 120 -10.52 17.73 -4.94
N PRO A 121 -9.35 18.36 -4.81
CA PRO A 121 -8.07 17.72 -5.13
C PRO A 121 -7.70 16.59 -4.16
N ASP A 122 -8.24 16.60 -2.93
CA ASP A 122 -8.02 15.55 -1.94
C ASP A 122 -8.77 14.26 -2.33
N ILE A 123 -10.01 14.39 -2.83
CA ILE A 123 -10.76 13.25 -3.36
C ILE A 123 -10.13 12.72 -4.65
N ASP A 124 -9.67 13.59 -5.55
CA ASP A 124 -8.97 13.17 -6.77
C ASP A 124 -7.72 12.35 -6.44
N ALA A 125 -6.90 12.84 -5.50
CA ALA A 125 -5.70 12.13 -5.07
C ALA A 125 -6.03 10.74 -4.49
N ARG A 126 -7.06 10.65 -3.64
CA ARG A 126 -7.51 9.37 -3.09
C ARG A 126 -8.05 8.42 -4.16
N ALA A 127 -8.73 8.93 -5.18
CA ALA A 127 -9.18 8.13 -6.31
C ALA A 127 -7.99 7.56 -7.09
N ILE A 128 -6.97 8.38 -7.37
CA ILE A 128 -5.74 7.94 -8.06
C ILE A 128 -5.01 6.89 -7.23
N LEU A 129 -4.84 7.11 -5.92
CA LEU A 129 -4.22 6.14 -5.00
C LEU A 129 -4.97 4.81 -5.00
N ALA A 130 -6.31 4.85 -4.94
CA ALA A 130 -7.13 3.64 -4.99
C ALA A 130 -7.01 2.90 -6.32
N LEU A 131 -6.99 3.62 -7.44
CA LEU A 131 -6.84 3.04 -8.77
C LEU A 131 -5.45 2.44 -8.98
N ALA A 132 -4.39 3.15 -8.58
CA ALA A 132 -3.01 2.67 -8.67
C ALA A 132 -2.76 1.43 -7.81
N ALA A 133 -3.17 1.46 -6.53
CA ALA A 133 -3.05 0.31 -5.64
C ALA A 133 -3.94 -0.85 -6.09
N GLY A 134 -5.16 -0.56 -6.55
CA GLY A 134 -6.11 -1.56 -7.03
C GLY A 134 -5.64 -2.25 -8.31
N SER A 135 -5.14 -1.50 -9.30
CA SER A 135 -4.60 -2.06 -10.54
C SER A 135 -3.35 -2.89 -10.27
N ALA A 136 -2.43 -2.40 -9.44
CA ALA A 136 -1.23 -3.13 -9.06
C ALA A 136 -1.57 -4.45 -8.35
N LEU A 137 -2.47 -4.41 -7.37
CA LEU A 137 -2.98 -5.62 -6.70
C LEU A 137 -3.58 -6.60 -7.71
N PHE A 138 -4.49 -6.13 -8.57
CA PHE A 138 -5.18 -6.98 -9.54
C PHE A 138 -4.23 -7.63 -10.56
N LEU A 139 -3.28 -6.86 -11.09
CA LEU A 139 -2.28 -7.38 -12.04
C LEU A 139 -1.30 -8.35 -11.36
N SER A 140 -0.93 -8.10 -10.10
CA SER A 140 -0.04 -8.98 -9.36
C SER A 140 -0.66 -10.32 -8.94
N ALA A 141 -1.98 -10.38 -8.83
CA ALA A 141 -2.70 -11.50 -8.19
C ALA A 141 -3.67 -12.25 -9.12
N VAL A 142 -4.23 -11.56 -10.13
CA VAL A 142 -5.28 -12.11 -11.00
C VAL A 142 -4.84 -12.07 -12.47
N ALA A 143 -4.51 -10.89 -12.98
CA ALA A 143 -4.14 -10.69 -14.38
C ALA A 143 -2.61 -10.69 -14.55
N THR A 144 -1.95 -11.73 -14.04
CA THR A 144 -0.47 -11.80 -14.00
C THR A 144 0.17 -11.86 -15.36
N ASP A 145 -0.53 -12.42 -16.35
CA ASP A 145 -0.02 -12.53 -17.73
C ASP A 145 0.00 -11.17 -18.45
N ASP A 146 -0.76 -10.19 -17.95
CA ASP A 146 -0.88 -8.84 -18.51
C ASP A 146 0.00 -7.81 -17.77
N ASP A 147 0.60 -8.18 -16.63
CA ASP A 147 1.48 -7.29 -15.85
C ASP A 147 2.74 -6.94 -16.64
N SER A 148 2.70 -5.78 -17.30
CA SER A 148 3.70 -5.34 -18.25
C SER A 148 3.93 -3.84 -18.15
N ASP A 149 5.13 -3.40 -18.53
CA ASP A 149 5.47 -1.97 -18.58
C ASP A 149 4.58 -1.19 -19.55
N VAL A 150 4.08 -1.85 -20.60
CA VAL A 150 3.16 -1.24 -21.58
C VAL A 150 1.82 -0.94 -20.91
N LEU A 151 1.24 -1.89 -20.19
CA LEU A 151 -0.03 -1.68 -19.50
C LEU A 151 0.11 -0.65 -18.37
N ARG A 152 1.21 -0.71 -17.61
CA ARG A 152 1.52 0.27 -16.56
C ARG A 152 1.61 1.70 -17.11
N ARG A 153 2.33 1.89 -18.21
CA ARG A 153 2.40 3.19 -18.90
C ARG A 153 1.02 3.66 -19.33
N ARG A 154 0.17 2.76 -19.83
CA ARG A 154 -1.18 3.13 -20.24
C ARG A 154 -2.07 3.52 -19.06
N ILE A 155 -1.92 2.88 -17.90
CA ILE A 155 -2.60 3.29 -16.66
C ILE A 155 -2.19 4.71 -16.28
N ILE A 156 -0.89 5.04 -16.30
CA ILE A 156 -0.38 6.39 -16.01
C ILE A 156 -1.00 7.40 -16.98
N GLU A 157 -0.95 7.13 -18.29
CA GLU A 157 -1.53 8.02 -19.32
C GLU A 157 -3.03 8.28 -19.09
N ILE A 158 -3.80 7.24 -18.72
CA ILE A 158 -5.23 7.37 -18.43
C ILE A 158 -5.47 8.24 -17.18
N LEU A 159 -4.72 7.99 -16.10
CA LEU A 159 -4.87 8.73 -14.84
C LEU A 159 -4.43 10.19 -14.98
N THR A 160 -3.39 10.46 -15.75
CA THR A 160 -2.95 11.84 -16.04
C THR A 160 -3.95 12.58 -16.92
N ALA A 161 -4.55 11.92 -17.91
CA ALA A 161 -5.54 12.56 -18.78
C ALA A 161 -6.87 12.90 -18.09
N ALA A 162 -7.14 12.32 -16.93
CA ALA A 162 -8.36 12.56 -16.15
C ALA A 162 -8.34 13.88 -15.33
N LEU A 163 -7.24 14.62 -15.36
CA LEU A 163 -6.92 15.74 -14.44
C LEU A 163 -6.62 17.07 -15.14
#